data_AF-A0A2M6ZH35-F1
#
_entry.id   AF-A0A2M6ZH35-F1
#
_cell.length_a   1.000
_cell.length_b   1.000
_cell.length_c   1.000
_cell.angle_alpha   90.00
_cell.angle_beta   90.00
_cell.angle_gamma   90.00
#
_symmetry.space_group_name_H-M   'P 1'
#
loop_
_entity.id
_entity.type
_entity.pdbx_description
1 polymer ?
#
loop_
_entity_poly.entity_id
_entity_poly.type
_entity_poly.pdbx_seq_one_letter_code
_entity_poly.pdbx_strand_id
1 'polypeptide(L)'
;MNKVAVIGVESSVLVFKFLNVDVFPVKDARGCVEVLRKIIGKYSIIFIDELFIDEASSLISESDRDIAMTIIPLPLQGRSSGNAVKRIKDFIRKAMGISVS
;
A
#
# COMPACT_ATOMS: atom_id res chain seq x y z
N MET A 1 7.29 -3.60 -15.99
CA MET A 1 5.88 -3.40 -15.59
C MET A 1 5.86 -3.22 -14.08
N ASN A 2 5.60 -2.01 -13.62
CA ASN A 2 5.63 -1.69 -12.19
C ASN A 2 4.32 -2.16 -11.55
N LYS A 3 4.33 -3.38 -11.00
CA LYS A 3 3.20 -3.89 -10.22
C LYS A 3 3.12 -3.12 -8.92
N VAL A 4 1.92 -2.64 -8.60
CA VAL A 4 1.63 -1.88 -7.39
C VAL A 4 0.69 -2.66 -6.49
N ALA A 5 1.01 -2.71 -5.20
CA ALA A 5 0.18 -3.32 -4.16
C ALA A 5 -0.33 -2.28 -3.16
N VAL A 6 -1.48 -2.55 -2.55
CA VAL A 6 -2.03 -1.80 -1.41
C VAL A 6 -2.36 -2.78 -0.29
N ILE A 7 -1.76 -2.60 0.89
CA ILE A 7 -2.04 -3.37 2.11
C ILE A 7 -2.73 -2.45 3.12
N GLY A 8 -3.81 -2.90 3.75
CA GLY A 8 -4.47 -2.12 4.79
C GLY A 8 -5.77 -2.72 5.28
N VAL A 9 -6.45 -2.03 6.21
CA VAL A 9 -7.73 -2.51 6.75
C VAL A 9 -8.76 -2.64 5.64
N GLU A 10 -9.49 -3.76 5.62
CA GLU A 10 -10.44 -4.11 4.55
C GLU A 10 -11.40 -2.97 4.18
N SER A 11 -12.00 -2.32 5.18
CA SER A 11 -12.93 -1.20 4.99
C SER A 11 -12.31 0.00 4.26
N SER A 12 -10.99 0.17 4.33
CA SER A 12 -10.28 1.31 3.76
C SER A 12 -9.67 1.02 2.40
N VAL A 13 -9.23 -0.22 2.14
CA VAL A 13 -8.46 -0.54 0.93
C VAL A 13 -9.29 -1.02 -0.26
N LEU A 14 -10.50 -1.56 -0.04
CA LEU A 14 -11.33 -2.09 -1.12
C LEU A 14 -11.70 -1.04 -2.17
N VAL A 15 -11.72 0.24 -1.80
CA VAL A 15 -12.00 1.37 -2.69
C VAL A 15 -10.94 1.58 -3.79
N PHE A 16 -9.76 0.96 -3.65
CA PHE A 16 -8.66 1.04 -4.60
C PHE A 16 -8.62 -0.11 -5.63
N LYS A 17 -9.45 -1.15 -5.47
CA LYS A 17 -9.43 -2.37 -6.31
C LYS A 17 -9.56 -2.09 -7.82
N PHE A 18 -10.19 -0.99 -8.19
CA PHE A 18 -10.40 -0.58 -9.59
C PHE A 18 -9.21 0.14 -10.23
N LEU A 19 -8.12 0.38 -9.49
CA LEU A 19 -6.97 1.17 -9.95
C LEU A 19 -5.87 0.35 -10.65
N ASN A 20 -6.13 -0.87 -11.12
CA ASN A 20 -5.09 -1.77 -11.65
C ASN A 20 -3.93 -1.98 -10.65
N VAL A 21 -4.30 -2.11 -9.37
CA VAL A 21 -3.42 -2.42 -8.24
C VAL A 21 -3.91 -3.70 -7.58
N ASP A 22 -2.99 -4.47 -6.99
CA ASP A 22 -3.36 -5.62 -6.18
C ASP A 22 -3.67 -5.17 -4.75
N VAL A 23 -4.85 -5.50 -4.25
CA VAL A 23 -5.31 -5.09 -2.91
C VAL A 23 -5.24 -6.28 -1.96
N PHE A 24 -4.56 -6.09 -0.83
CA PHE A 24 -4.40 -7.06 0.24
C PHE A 24 -5.04 -6.55 1.52
N PRO A 25 -6.33 -6.85 1.74
CA PRO A 25 -7.01 -6.49 2.99
C PRO A 25 -6.43 -7.31 4.15
N VAL A 26 -6.19 -6.64 5.28
CA VAL A 26 -5.71 -7.25 6.53
C VAL A 26 -6.55 -6.78 7.71
N LYS A 27 -6.53 -7.54 8.80
CA LYS A 27 -7.28 -7.22 10.02
C LYS A 27 -6.44 -6.54 11.09
N ASP A 28 -5.13 -6.82 11.09
CA ASP A 28 -4.20 -6.39 12.12
C ASP A 28 -2.76 -6.31 11.56
N ALA A 29 -1.85 -5.81 12.40
CA ALA A 29 -0.43 -5.68 12.07
C ALA A 29 0.22 -7.03 11.75
N ARG A 30 -0.18 -8.11 12.43
CA ARG A 30 0.36 -9.46 12.16
C ARG A 30 0.01 -9.90 10.74
N GLY A 31 -1.24 -9.73 10.33
CA GLY A 31 -1.69 -10.01 8.97
C GLY A 31 -0.96 -9.14 7.95
N CYS A 32 -0.71 -7.86 8.27
CA CYS A 32 0.10 -6.98 7.43
C CYS A 32 1.51 -7.54 7.20
N VAL A 33 2.22 -7.92 8.26
CA VAL A 33 3.58 -8.49 8.17
C VAL A 33 3.58 -9.81 7.40
N GLU A 34 2.59 -10.68 7.62
CA GLU A 34 2.46 -11.95 6.89
C GLU A 34 2.22 -11.74 5.38
N VAL A 35 1.38 -10.76 5.01
CA VAL A 35 1.17 -10.38 3.60
C VAL A 35 2.45 -9.79 3.02
N LEU A 36 3.07 -8.82 3.71
CA LEU A 36 4.28 -8.14 3.25
C LEU A 36 5.39 -9.17 2.95
N ARG A 37 5.62 -10.12 3.86
CA ARG A 37 6.57 -11.23 3.68
C ARG A 37 6.32 -12.03 2.40
N LYS A 38 5.06 -12.25 2.02
CA LYS A 38 4.70 -13.03 0.82
C LYS A 38 4.89 -12.25 -0.48
N ILE A 39 4.88 -10.93 -0.42
CA ILE A 39 4.87 -10.07 -1.61
C ILE A 39 6.15 -9.25 -1.82
N ILE A 40 7.07 -9.26 -0.85
CA ILE A 40 8.41 -8.66 -0.99
C ILE A 40 9.07 -9.11 -2.30
N GLY A 41 9.62 -8.14 -3.02
CA GLY A 41 10.27 -8.33 -4.32
C GLY A 41 9.34 -8.62 -5.50
N LYS A 42 8.02 -8.76 -5.30
CA LYS A 42 7.04 -8.99 -6.39
C LYS A 42 6.43 -7.70 -6.92
N TYR A 43 6.56 -6.61 -6.17
CA TYR A 43 5.96 -5.31 -6.45
C TYR A 43 7.04 -4.23 -6.37
N SER A 44 6.99 -3.26 -7.28
CA SER A 44 7.92 -2.12 -7.27
C SER A 44 7.47 -1.04 -6.29
N ILE A 45 6.16 -0.94 -6.03
CA ILE A 45 5.58 -0.02 -5.04
C ILE A 45 4.56 -0.79 -4.21
N ILE A 46 4.68 -0.68 -2.89
CA ILE A 46 3.70 -1.18 -1.94
C ILE A 46 3.22 -0.02 -1.09
N PHE A 47 1.95 0.33 -1.25
CA PHE A 47 1.26 1.22 -0.33
C PHE A 47 0.83 0.41 0.90
N ILE A 48 1.08 0.93 2.08
CA ILE A 48 0.73 0.30 3.35
C ILE A 48 -0.07 1.29 4.19
N ASP A 49 -1.12 0.84 4.87
CA ASP A 49 -1.80 1.63 5.90
C ASP A 49 -0.76 2.08 6.95
N GLU A 50 -0.70 3.38 7.25
CA GLU A 50 0.27 3.93 8.20
C GLU A 50 0.17 3.27 9.58
N LEU A 51 -1.00 2.73 9.92
CA LEU A 51 -1.22 1.95 11.14
C LEU A 51 -0.26 0.78 11.34
N PHE A 52 0.28 0.21 10.27
CA PHE A 52 1.08 -1.02 10.32
C PHE A 52 2.55 -0.80 10.00
N ILE A 53 2.97 0.47 9.82
CA ILE A 53 4.33 0.77 9.37
C ILE A 53 5.36 0.41 10.44
N ASP A 54 5.04 0.66 11.72
CA ASP A 54 5.95 0.45 12.84
C ASP A 54 6.23 -1.03 13.05
N GLU A 55 5.19 -1.87 13.00
CA GLU A 55 5.33 -3.33 13.13
C GLU A 55 5.98 -3.97 11.89
N ALA A 56 5.83 -3.37 10.71
CA ALA A 56 6.47 -3.83 9.50
C ALA A 56 7.95 -3.40 9.40
N SER A 57 8.38 -2.38 10.16
CA SER A 57 9.68 -1.71 10.03
C SER A 57 10.89 -2.65 9.98
N SER A 58 10.95 -3.65 10.86
CA SER A 58 12.02 -4.66 10.88
C SER A 58 12.12 -5.39 9.55
N LEU A 59 11.00 -5.91 9.05
CA LEU A 59 10.94 -6.64 7.78
C LEU A 59 11.27 -5.74 6.58
N ILE A 60 10.85 -4.47 6.64
CA ILE A 60 11.18 -3.46 5.63
C ILE A 60 12.70 -3.25 5.58
N SER A 61 13.32 -2.99 6.74
CA SER A 61 14.76 -2.70 6.83
C SER A 61 15.65 -3.87 6.38
N GLU A 62 15.21 -5.10 6.59
CA GLU A 62 15.89 -6.31 6.11
C GLU A 62 15.80 -6.46 4.59
N SER A 63 14.69 -6.00 3.99
CA SER A 63 14.40 -6.18 2.56
C SER A 63 14.94 -5.05 1.67
N ASP A 64 15.13 -3.85 2.23
CA ASP A 64 15.50 -2.62 1.51
C ASP A 64 16.93 -2.67 0.90
N ARG A 65 17.78 -3.58 1.39
CA ARG A 65 19.20 -3.65 0.97
C ARG A 65 19.41 -4.29 -0.41
N ASP A 66 18.51 -5.18 -0.83
CA ASP A 66 18.74 -6.06 -1.99
C ASP A 66 17.63 -6.00 -3.05
N ILE A 67 16.54 -5.26 -2.80
CA ILE A 67 15.32 -5.33 -3.62
C ILE A 67 14.91 -3.94 -4.07
N ALA A 68 14.73 -3.75 -5.39
CA ALA A 68 14.20 -2.53 -5.98
C ALA A 68 12.68 -2.38 -5.74
N MET A 69 12.30 -2.10 -4.49
CA MET A 69 10.92 -1.93 -4.03
C MET A 69 10.83 -0.67 -3.16
N THR A 70 9.74 0.09 -3.30
CA THR A 70 9.44 1.24 -2.44
C THR A 70 8.18 0.96 -1.62
N ILE A 71 8.28 1.12 -0.30
CA ILE A 71 7.14 1.03 0.61
C ILE A 71 6.71 2.45 1.02
N ILE A 72 5.42 2.76 0.86
CA ILE A 72 4.88 4.10 1.08
C ILE A 72 3.70 4.01 2.07
N PRO A 73 3.83 4.55 3.30
CA PRO A 73 2.71 4.62 4.23
C PRO A 73 1.63 5.59 3.73
N LEU A 74 0.35 5.22 3.92
CA LEU A 74 -0.82 6.02 3.59
C LEU A 74 -1.71 6.21 4.82
N PRO A 75 -2.21 7.44 5.06
CA PRO A 75 -3.22 7.67 6.08
C PRO A 75 -4.58 7.17 5.60
N LEU A 76 -4.90 5.91 5.93
CA LEU A 76 -6.17 5.27 5.56
C LEU A 76 -7.22 5.28 6.68
N GLN A 77 -6.81 5.67 7.90
CA GLN A 77 -7.68 5.79 9.05
C GLN A 77 -8.17 7.23 9.22
N GLY A 78 -9.48 7.40 9.23
CA GLY A 78 -10.11 8.69 9.48
C GLY A 78 -11.50 8.76 8.87
N ARG A 79 -12.29 9.77 9.29
CA ARG A 79 -13.50 10.16 8.56
C ARG A 79 -13.06 10.62 7.16
N SER A 80 -13.05 9.68 6.24
CA SER A 80 -12.70 9.91 4.85
C SER A 80 -13.81 10.77 4.23
N SER A 81 -13.62 12.09 4.29
CA SER A 81 -14.31 12.97 3.36
C SER A 81 -13.98 12.49 1.94
N GLY A 82 -14.92 12.58 1.00
CA GLY A 82 -14.68 12.13 -0.38
C GLY A 82 -13.42 12.74 -1.01
N ASN A 83 -13.00 13.91 -0.52
CA ASN A 83 -11.78 14.60 -0.91
C ASN A 83 -10.49 13.87 -0.49
N ALA A 84 -10.45 13.26 0.70
CA ALA A 84 -9.27 12.52 1.19
C ALA A 84 -9.04 11.26 0.35
N VAL A 85 -10.10 10.46 0.15
CA VAL A 85 -10.04 9.25 -0.70
C VAL A 85 -9.62 9.61 -2.13
N LYS A 86 -10.17 10.70 -2.69
CA LYS A 86 -9.77 11.18 -4.02
C LYS A 86 -8.28 11.49 -4.10
N ARG A 87 -7.73 12.23 -3.13
CA ARG A 87 -6.29 12.57 -3.08
C ARG A 87 -5.41 11.32 -3.04
N ILE A 88 -5.78 10.32 -2.25
CA ILE A 88 -5.04 9.06 -2.16
C ILE A 88 -5.11 8.30 -3.48
N LYS A 89 -6.28 8.23 -4.13
CA LYS A 89 -6.42 7.62 -5.46
C LYS A 89 -5.54 8.33 -6.50
N ASP A 90 -5.53 9.65 -6.49
CA ASP A 90 -4.70 10.45 -7.41
C ASP A 90 -3.21 10.24 -7.15
N PHE A 91 -2.80 10.10 -5.88
CA PHE A 91 -1.44 9.78 -5.50
C PHE A 91 -1.01 8.39 -5.99
N ILE A 92 -1.83 7.35 -5.77
CA ILE A 92 -1.59 5.99 -6.28
C ILE A 92 -1.45 6.01 -7.82
N ARG A 93 -2.36 6.70 -8.52
CA ARG A 93 -2.31 6.83 -9.99
C ARG A 93 -1.02 7.51 -10.48
N LYS A 94 -0.61 8.61 -9.83
CA LYS A 94 0.64 9.30 -10.16
C LYS A 94 1.85 8.40 -9.96
N ALA A 95 1.90 7.64 -8.86
CA ALA A 95 2.97 6.69 -8.59
C ALA A 95 3.04 5.56 -9.64
N MET A 96 1.91 5.22 -10.25
CA MET A 96 1.83 4.28 -11.38
C MET A 96 2.20 4.91 -12.73
N GLY A 97 2.50 6.22 -12.78
CA GLY A 97 2.73 6.94 -14.03
C GLY A 97 1.46 7.22 -14.84
N ILE A 98 0.28 7.05 -14.23
CA ILE A 98 -1.00 7.35 -14.87
C ILE A 98 -1.21 8.88 -14.79
N SER A 99 -1.12 9.57 -15.93
CA SER A 99 -1.60 10.95 -16.03
C SER A 99 -3.12 10.96 -15.94
N VAL A 100 -3.65 11.76 -15.03
CA VAL A 100 -5.08 12.04 -14.95
C VAL A 100 -5.32 13.24 -15.87
N SER A 101 -5.84 12.98 -17.07
CA SER A 101 -6.39 14.01 -17.98
C SER A 101 -7.81 14.39 -17.59
#